data_AF-A0A8X7BDX9-F1
#
_entry.id   AF-A0A8X7BDX9-F1
#
_cell.length_a   1.000
_cell.length_b   1.000
_cell.length_c   1.000
_cell.angle_alpha   90.00
_cell.angle_beta   90.00
_cell.angle_gamma   90.00
#
_symmetry.space_group_name_H-M   'P 1'
#
loop_
_entity.id
_entity.type
_entity.pdbx_description
1 polymer ?
#
loop_
_entity_poly.entity_id
_entity_poly.type
_entity_poly.pdbx_seq_one_letter_code
_entity_poly.pdbx_strand_id
1 'polypeptide(L)'
;MKTRLQKTGKSLQEYASEVERLANLASSDHPAIVREIISLQYFVDGLKDEKTQKAVQMAKVQDLKSALLYALKLEAANEASCRDSHSVRGARVPADALSESQSRLLQYLCMPLQCQ
;
A
#
# COMPACT_ATOMS: atom_id res chain seq x y z
N MET A 1 -3.09 -11.78 -17.26
CA MET A 1 -3.76 -12.32 -16.06
C MET A 1 -4.90 -11.39 -15.66
N LYS A 2 -6.09 -11.89 -15.31
CA LYS A 2 -7.21 -11.03 -14.88
C LYS A 2 -6.99 -10.62 -13.42
N THR A 3 -6.79 -9.33 -13.15
CA THR A 3 -6.62 -8.78 -11.80
C THR A 3 -7.91 -9.03 -11.01
N ARG A 4 -7.87 -9.94 -10.03
CA ARG A 4 -9.01 -10.15 -9.13
C ARG A 4 -9.00 -9.03 -8.11
N LEU A 5 -9.87 -8.04 -8.30
CA LEU A 5 -10.05 -6.94 -7.36
C LEU A 5 -10.51 -7.45 -5.99
N GLN A 6 -10.09 -6.77 -4.92
CA GLN A 6 -10.63 -6.95 -3.58
C GLN A 6 -12.15 -6.76 -3.61
N LYS A 7 -12.90 -7.79 -3.19
CA LYS A 7 -14.37 -7.74 -3.16
C LYS A 7 -14.86 -6.82 -2.04
N THR A 8 -15.97 -6.11 -2.27
CA THR A 8 -16.71 -5.38 -1.23
C THR A 8 -17.11 -6.35 -0.11
N GLY A 9 -16.62 -6.10 1.12
CA GLY A 9 -16.88 -6.95 2.29
C GLY A 9 -15.72 -7.86 2.71
N LYS A 10 -14.65 -7.99 1.91
CA LYS A 10 -13.41 -8.66 2.35
C LYS A 10 -12.46 -7.69 3.04
N SER A 11 -11.91 -8.07 4.18
CA SER A 11 -10.88 -7.29 4.87
C SER A 11 -9.56 -7.30 4.07
N LEU A 12 -8.70 -6.30 4.31
CA LEU A 12 -7.37 -6.27 3.70
C LEU A 12 -6.53 -7.52 4.06
N GLN A 13 -6.71 -8.05 5.26
CA GLN A 13 -6.04 -9.27 5.72
C GLN A 13 -6.52 -10.51 4.97
N GLU A 14 -7.84 -10.70 4.85
CA GLU A 14 -8.41 -11.82 4.09
C GLU A 14 -8.00 -11.76 2.61
N TYR A 15 -7.93 -10.57 2.04
CA TYR A 15 -7.47 -10.37 0.68
C TYR A 15 -5.98 -10.72 0.53
N ALA A 16 -5.11 -10.26 1.43
CA ALA A 16 -3.68 -10.58 1.40
C ALA A 16 -3.41 -12.09 1.53
N SER A 17 -4.08 -12.77 2.46
CA SER A 17 -3.96 -14.22 2.63
C SER A 17 -4.39 -14.99 1.38
N GLU A 18 -5.45 -14.53 0.71
CA GLU A 18 -5.90 -15.14 -0.54
C GLU A 18 -4.91 -14.89 -1.68
N VAL A 19 -4.33 -13.70 -1.78
CA VAL A 19 -3.30 -13.39 -2.78
C VAL A 19 -2.06 -14.26 -2.59
N GLU A 20 -1.57 -14.38 -1.36
CA GLU A 20 -0.42 -15.25 -1.04
C GLU A 20 -0.72 -16.72 -1.37
N ARG A 21 -1.91 -17.22 -0.99
CA ARG A 21 -2.34 -18.58 -1.31
C ARG A 21 -2.42 -18.81 -2.82
N LEU A 22 -2.99 -17.86 -3.56
CA LEU A 22 -3.10 -17.94 -5.03
C LEU A 22 -1.72 -17.91 -5.70
N ALA A 23 -0.80 -17.07 -5.23
CA ALA A 23 0.56 -17.02 -5.76
C ALA A 23 1.33 -18.32 -5.51
N ASN A 24 1.17 -18.91 -4.32
CA ASN A 24 1.76 -20.21 -3.99
C ASN A 24 1.21 -21.36 -4.85
N LEU A 25 -0.08 -21.33 -5.18
CA LEU A 25 -0.71 -22.32 -6.04
C LEU A 25 -0.35 -22.15 -7.52
N ALA A 26 -0.33 -20.91 -8.01
CA ALA A 26 -0.06 -20.63 -9.43
C ALA A 26 1.43 -20.79 -9.79
N SER A 27 2.31 -20.66 -8.80
CA SER A 27 3.75 -20.62 -9.00
C SER A 27 4.50 -21.57 -8.04
N SER A 28 3.93 -22.74 -7.76
CA SER A 28 4.53 -23.77 -6.88
C SER A 28 5.96 -24.13 -7.28
N ASP A 29 6.22 -24.14 -8.58
CA ASP A 29 7.50 -24.59 -9.15
C ASP A 29 8.55 -23.47 -9.23
N HIS A 30 8.20 -22.24 -8.85
CA HIS A 30 9.06 -21.07 -8.96
C HIS A 30 9.82 -20.80 -7.64
N PRO A 31 10.92 -20.03 -7.66
CA PRO A 31 11.59 -19.58 -6.44
C PRO A 31 10.68 -18.73 -5.55
N ALA A 32 10.91 -18.78 -4.23
CA ALA A 32 10.09 -18.05 -3.25
C ALA A 32 10.02 -16.54 -3.52
N ILE A 33 11.14 -15.92 -3.91
CA ILE A 33 11.21 -14.49 -4.23
C ILE A 33 10.29 -14.10 -5.40
N VAL A 34 10.13 -14.98 -6.39
CA VAL A 34 9.23 -14.73 -7.53
C VAL A 34 7.78 -14.73 -7.07
N ARG A 35 7.40 -15.66 -6.18
CA ARG A 35 6.06 -15.70 -5.60
C ARG A 35 5.76 -14.48 -4.75
N GLU A 36 6.74 -14.00 -4.00
CA GLU A 36 6.61 -12.81 -3.15
C GLU A 36 6.40 -11.55 -3.99
N ILE A 37 7.18 -11.37 -5.07
CA ILE A 37 7.02 -10.27 -6.03
C ILE A 37 5.65 -10.32 -6.69
N ILE A 38 5.21 -11.49 -7.15
CA ILE A 38 3.89 -11.66 -7.75
C ILE A 38 2.80 -11.32 -6.73
N SER A 39 2.90 -11.81 -5.51
CA SER A 39 1.92 -11.55 -4.45
C SER A 39 1.83 -10.06 -4.13
N LEU A 40 2.97 -9.38 -3.99
CA LEU A 40 3.02 -7.95 -3.75
C LEU A 40 2.33 -7.18 -4.87
N GLN A 41 2.69 -7.45 -6.13
CA GLN A 41 2.12 -6.76 -7.28
C GLN A 41 0.60 -6.97 -7.37
N TYR A 42 0.12 -8.20 -7.19
CA TYR A 42 -1.31 -8.52 -7.20
C TYR A 42 -2.06 -7.85 -6.05
N PHE A 43 -1.47 -7.81 -4.86
CA PHE A 43 -2.08 -7.15 -3.72
C PHE A 43 -2.29 -5.68 -4.03
N VAL A 44 -1.25 -4.98 -4.48
CA VAL A 44 -1.28 -3.56 -4.80
C VAL A 44 -2.27 -3.25 -5.93
N ASP A 45 -2.21 -3.99 -7.04
CA ASP A 45 -3.06 -3.76 -8.21
C ASP A 45 -4.53 -4.10 -7.95
N GLY A 46 -4.81 -4.98 -7.00
CA GLY A 46 -6.17 -5.39 -6.66
C GLY A 46 -6.79 -4.66 -5.47
N LEU A 47 -6.11 -3.69 -4.86
CA LEU A 47 -6.71 -2.83 -3.82
C LEU A 47 -7.92 -2.07 -4.38
N LYS A 48 -9.04 -2.09 -3.64
CA LYS A 48 -10.29 -1.43 -4.07
C LYS A 48 -10.22 0.10 -3.99
N ASP A 49 -9.50 0.61 -3.00
CA ASP A 49 -9.40 2.04 -2.74
C ASP A 49 -8.23 2.62 -3.54
N GLU A 50 -8.54 3.44 -4.52
CA GLU A 50 -7.55 4.01 -5.44
C GLU A 50 -6.52 4.88 -4.69
N LYS A 51 -6.91 5.55 -3.60
CA LYS A 51 -5.99 6.38 -2.81
C LYS A 51 -5.02 5.49 -2.04
N THR A 52 -5.51 4.45 -1.36
CA THR A 52 -4.69 3.45 -0.68
C THR A 52 -3.79 2.73 -1.67
N GLN A 53 -4.29 2.36 -2.85
CA GLN A 53 -3.50 1.76 -3.92
C GLN A 53 -2.31 2.66 -4.31
N LYS A 54 -2.59 3.92 -4.69
CA LYS A 54 -1.55 4.88 -5.08
C LYS A 54 -0.55 5.13 -3.95
N ALA A 55 -1.02 5.27 -2.72
CA ALA A 55 -0.15 5.48 -1.56
C ALA A 55 0.78 4.29 -1.32
N VAL A 56 0.27 3.06 -1.40
CA VAL A 56 1.09 1.83 -1.26
C VAL A 56 2.10 1.72 -2.42
N GLN A 57 1.70 2.05 -3.66
CA GLN A 57 2.61 2.10 -4.81
C GLN A 57 3.76 3.09 -4.61
N MET A 58 3.47 4.27 -4.05
CA MET A 58 4.47 5.30 -3.78
C MET A 58 5.42 4.94 -2.63
N ALA A 59 4.98 4.09 -1.69
CA ALA A 59 5.75 3.72 -0.50
C ALA A 59 6.98 2.83 -0.78
N LYS A 60 7.19 2.38 -2.03
CA LYS A 60 8.32 1.51 -2.44
C LYS A 60 8.51 0.28 -1.53
N VAL A 61 7.39 -0.30 -1.10
CA VAL A 61 7.36 -1.52 -0.28
C VAL A 61 7.94 -2.69 -1.07
N GLN A 62 8.72 -3.56 -0.40
CA GLN A 62 9.39 -4.71 -1.02
C GLN A 62 8.69 -6.05 -0.74
N ASP A 63 7.87 -6.10 0.32
CA ASP A 63 7.22 -7.33 0.79
C ASP A 63 5.72 -7.14 0.92
N LEU A 64 4.97 -8.22 0.70
CA LEU A 64 3.50 -8.25 0.86
C LEU A 64 3.08 -7.81 2.27
N LYS A 65 3.81 -8.25 3.29
CA LYS A 65 3.51 -7.93 4.69
C LYS A 65 3.64 -6.42 4.97
N SER A 66 4.69 -5.80 4.41
CA SER A 66 4.95 -4.37 4.51
C SER A 66 3.85 -3.56 3.80
N ALA A 67 3.42 -4.01 2.62
CA ALA A 67 2.30 -3.43 1.88
C ALA A 67 0.98 -3.52 2.65
N LEU A 68 0.67 -4.68 3.23
CA LEU A 68 -0.53 -4.90 4.04
C LEU A 68 -0.55 -4.01 5.27
N LEU A 69 0.55 -3.94 6.01
CA LEU A 69 0.65 -3.11 7.21
C LEU A 69 0.46 -1.62 6.87
N TYR A 70 1.01 -1.16 5.76
CA TYR A 70 0.84 0.21 5.31
C TYR A 70 -0.61 0.50 4.90
N ALA A 71 -1.24 -0.41 4.15
CA ALA A 71 -2.66 -0.28 3.77
C ALA A 71 -3.59 -0.24 4.99
N LEU A 72 -3.36 -1.08 6.00
CA LEU A 72 -4.13 -1.08 7.25
C LEU A 72 -4.00 0.24 8.02
N LYS A 73 -2.80 0.82 8.05
CA LYS A 73 -2.58 2.14 8.67
C LYS A 73 -3.38 3.23 7.98
N LEU A 74 -3.46 3.19 6.64
CA LEU A 74 -4.26 4.15 5.87
C LEU A 74 -5.76 3.95 6.08
N GLU A 75 -6.23 2.69 6.16
CA GLU A 75 -7.64 2.39 6.46
C GLU A 75 -8.03 2.94 7.84
N ALA A 76 -7.21 2.71 8.87
CA ALA A 76 -7.44 3.25 10.21
C ALA A 76 -7.40 4.79 10.26
N ALA A 77 -6.47 5.42 9.54
CA ALA A 77 -6.39 6.88 9.46
C ALA A 77 -7.60 7.50 8.74
N ASN A 78 -8.08 6.85 7.67
CA ASN A 78 -9.27 7.27 6.94
C ASN A 78 -10.54 7.16 7.81
N GLU A 79 -10.68 6.07 8.56
CA GLU A 79 -11.79 5.90 9.51
C GLU A 79 -11.79 6.97 10.61
N ALA A 80 -10.62 7.26 11.18
CA ALA A 80 -10.47 8.30 12.20
C ALA A 80 -10.81 9.69 11.64
N SER A 81 -10.28 10.03 10.47
CA SER A 81 -10.57 11.31 9.80
C SER A 81 -12.05 11.47 9.44
N CYS A 82 -12.74 10.37 9.10
CA CYS A 82 -14.17 10.42 8.79
C CYS A 82 -15.04 10.65 10.04
N ARG A 83 -14.64 10.12 11.21
CA ARG A 83 -15.37 10.32 12.48
C ARG A 83 -15.27 11.76 13.00
N ASP A 84 -14.13 12.41 12.78
CA ASP A 84 -13.94 13.83 13.15
C ASP A 84 -14.64 14.81 12.18
N SER A 85 -15.11 14.33 11.02
CA SER A 85 -15.78 15.15 9.99
C SER A 85 -17.30 15.30 10.19
N HIS A 86 -17.85 14.94 11.36
CA HIS A 86 -19.22 15.27 11.74
C HIS A 86 -19.37 16.73 12.22
N SER A 87 -19.09 17.65 11.29
CA SER A 87 -19.77 18.92 11.07
C SER A 87 -18.84 19.74 10.17
N VAL A 88 -19.14 19.79 8.88
CA VAL A 88 -19.40 21.03 8.13
C VAL A 88 -19.54 20.61 6.67
N ARG A 89 -20.73 20.87 6.16
CA ARG A 89 -21.12 20.82 4.77
C ARG A 89 -20.09 21.59 3.92
N GLY A 90 -19.35 20.86 3.09
CA GLY A 90 -18.68 21.41 1.90
C GLY A 90 -17.33 22.09 2.12
N ALA A 91 -16.27 21.31 2.32
CA ALA A 91 -14.93 21.63 1.79
C ALA A 91 -14.09 20.35 1.72
N ARG A 92 -13.75 19.92 0.50
CA ARG A 92 -12.74 18.89 0.25
C ARG A 92 -11.38 19.50 0.62
N VAL A 93 -10.91 19.25 1.83
CA VAL A 93 -9.55 19.63 2.25
C VAL A 93 -8.57 18.62 1.63
N PRO A 94 -7.56 19.04 0.85
CA PRO A 94 -6.48 18.14 0.47
C PRO A 94 -5.71 17.77 1.75
N ALA A 95 -5.57 16.47 1.99
CA ALA A 95 -4.83 15.92 3.12
C ALA A 95 -3.32 16.04 2.85
N ASP A 96 -2.81 17.27 2.84
CA ASP A 96 -1.40 17.58 3.00
C ASP A 96 -1.11 17.73 4.50
N ALA A 97 -1.14 16.61 5.23
CA ALA A 97 -0.70 16.57 6.62
C ALA A 97 -0.35 15.14 7.04
N LEU A 98 0.72 14.59 6.47
CA LEU A 98 1.49 13.52 7.12
C LEU A 98 2.96 13.91 7.14
N SER A 99 3.29 14.77 8.10
CA SER A 99 4.51 14.78 8.92
C SER A 99 5.81 14.42 8.19
N GLU A 100 6.43 15.42 7.57
CA GLU A 100 7.62 16.15 8.06
C GLU A 100 8.75 15.40 8.82
N SER A 101 8.78 14.07 8.78
CA SER A 101 9.79 13.24 9.45
C SER A 101 10.63 12.40 8.49
N GLN A 102 10.37 12.49 7.17
CA GLN A 102 11.19 11.84 6.14
C GLN A 102 12.07 12.80 5.32
N SER A 103 11.87 14.11 5.46
CA SER A 103 12.62 15.13 4.70
C SER A 103 14.11 15.17 5.06
N ARG A 104 14.49 14.75 6.28
CA ARG A 104 15.90 14.67 6.68
C ARG A 104 16.64 13.50 6.05
N LEU A 105 15.98 12.36 5.81
CA LEU A 105 16.61 11.21 5.15
C LEU A 105 16.78 11.40 3.65
N LEU A 106 15.91 12.19 3.01
CA LEU A 106 16.06 12.59 1.61
C LEU A 106 17.13 13.67 1.39
N GLN A 107 17.50 14.45 2.41
CA GLN A 107 18.63 15.38 2.33
C GLN A 107 19.98 14.65 2.28
N TYR A 108 20.12 13.51 2.97
CA TYR A 108 21.34 12.69 2.93
C TYR A 108 21.52 11.90 1.63
N LEU A 109 20.43 11.64 0.90
CA LEU A 109 20.45 10.91 -0.37
C LEU A 109 20.63 11.81 -1.61
N CYS A 110 20.67 13.14 -1.44
CA CYS A 110 20.83 14.13 -2.52
C CYS A 110 22.15 14.92 -2.42
N MET A 111 23.21 14.34 -1.83
CA MET A 111 24.56 14.84 -2.06
C MET A 111 25.08 14.23 -3.37
N PRO A 112 25.42 15.04 -4.39
CA PRO A 112 26.13 14.51 -5.54
C PRO A 112 27.46 13.97 -5.03
N LEU A 113 27.72 12.67 -5.27
CA LEU A 113 29.08 12.18 -5.32
C LEU A 113 29.79 12.95 -6.44
N GLN A 114 30.41 14.06 -6.10
CA GLN A 114 31.48 14.61 -6.91
C GLN A 114 32.70 13.74 -6.64
N CYS A 115 32.88 12.73 -7.50
CA CYS A 115 34.19 12.17 -7.76
C CYS A 115 35.06 13.28 -8.35
N GLN A 116 35.99 13.84 -7.56
CA GLN A 116 37.41 13.99 -7.91
C GLN A 116 38.22 14.41 -6.69
#